data_AF-A0A1M4WB58-F1
#
_entry.id   AF-A0A1M4WB58-F1
#
_cell.length_a   1.000
_cell.length_b   1.000
_cell.length_c   1.000
_cell.angle_alpha   90.00
_cell.angle_beta   90.00
_cell.angle_gamma   90.00
#
_symmetry.space_group_name_H-M   'P 1'
#
loop_
_entity.id
_entity.type
_entity.pdbx_description
1 polymer ?
#
loop_
_entity_poly.entity_id
_entity_poly.type
_entity_poly.pdbx_seq_one_letter_code
_entity_poly.pdbx_strand_id
1 'polypeptide(L)' 'MYCGHCAPCSVKIDVAAMNKYLDLASIQETVPETLKDHYALLKHHAQECVECGSCMKNCPFGVDIIGKMMEAVELFGC' A
#
# COMPACT_ATOMS: atom_id res chain seq x y z
N MET A 1 -12.03 -2.91 2.88
CA MET A 1 -11.89 -4.38 3.02
C MET A 1 -10.71 -4.83 2.17
N TYR A 2 -9.75 -5.57 2.74
CA TYR A 2 -8.51 -5.97 2.07
C TYR A 2 -8.65 -7.43 1.60
N CYS A 3 -8.93 -7.62 0.31
CA CYS A 3 -9.32 -8.91 -0.26
C CYS A 3 -8.16 -9.82 -0.71
N GLY A 4 -6.95 -9.27 -0.88
CA GLY A 4 -5.76 -10.05 -1.25
C GLY A 4 -5.60 -10.38 -2.73
N HIS A 5 -6.56 -10.02 -3.61
CA HIS A 5 -6.47 -10.32 -5.06
C HIS A 5 -5.25 -9.71 -5.76
N CYS A 6 -4.67 -8.64 -5.19
CA CYS A 6 -3.49 -7.98 -5.75
C CYS A 6 -2.23 -8.86 -5.72
N ALA A 7 -2.23 -9.96 -4.97
CA ALA A 7 -1.12 -10.90 -4.93
C ALA A 7 -1.09 -11.82 -6.17
N PRO A 8 0.11 -12.28 -6.59
CA PRO A 8 1.42 -11.88 -6.09
C PRO A 8 1.90 -10.54 -6.66
N CYS A 9 2.60 -9.75 -5.86
CA CYS A 9 3.36 -8.60 -6.35
C CYS A 9 4.73 -9.06 -6.85
N SER A 10 5.20 -8.53 -7.99
CA SER A 10 6.50 -8.87 -8.58
C SER A 10 7.69 -8.56 -7.66
N VAL A 11 7.54 -7.53 -6.82
CA VAL A 11 8.52 -7.09 -5.82
C VAL A 11 8.11 -7.47 -4.39
N LYS A 12 7.14 -8.37 -4.23
CA LYS A 12 6.74 -8.96 -2.93
C LYS A 12 6.15 -7.98 -1.90
N ILE A 13 5.69 -6.81 -2.34
CA ILE A 13 4.89 -5.90 -1.49
C ILE A 13 3.60 -6.61 -1.08
N ASP A 14 3.28 -6.58 0.22
CA ASP A 14 1.96 -6.94 0.73
C ASP A 14 1.00 -5.78 0.46
N VAL A 15 0.42 -5.76 -0.75
CA VAL A 15 -0.49 -4.70 -1.22
C VAL A 15 -1.72 -4.57 -0.31
N ALA A 16 -2.19 -5.68 0.27
CA ALA A 16 -3.35 -5.66 1.15
C ALA A 16 -3.04 -4.94 2.47
N ALA A 17 -1.92 -5.27 3.11
CA ALA A 17 -1.49 -4.61 4.34
C ALA A 17 -1.08 -3.15 4.09
N MET A 18 -0.35 -2.89 3.01
CA MET A 18 0.04 -1.54 2.61
C MET A 18 -1.19 -0.63 2.41
N ASN A 19 -2.20 -1.08 1.65
CA ASN A 19 -3.44 -0.31 1.47
C ASN A 19 -4.19 -0.11 2.79
N LYS A 20 -4.11 -1.08 3.70
CA LYS A 20 -4.70 -0.95 5.04
C LYS A 20 -4.10 0.21 5.81
N TYR A 21 -2.79 0.29 5.85
CA TYR A 21 -2.13 1.37 6.59
C TYR A 21 -2.33 2.72 5.93
N LEU A 22 -2.31 2.79 4.59
CA LEU A 22 -2.67 4.01 3.86
C LEU A 22 -4.09 4.47 4.20
N ASP A 23 -5.10 3.61 4.04
CA ASP A 23 -6.49 3.98 4.30
C ASP A 23 -6.70 4.44 5.76
N LEU A 24 -6.05 3.78 6.72
CA LEU A 24 -6.10 4.16 8.14
C LEU A 24 -5.40 5.50 8.42
N ALA A 25 -4.35 5.83 7.66
CA ALA A 25 -3.60 7.06 7.81
C ALA A 25 -4.32 8.24 7.14
N SER A 26 -4.93 8.03 5.97
CA SER A 26 -5.60 9.07 5.18
C SER A 26 -6.86 9.65 5.84
N ILE A 27 -7.46 8.96 6.83
CA ILE A 27 -8.62 9.45 7.58
C ILE A 27 -8.25 10.28 8.83
N GLN A 28 -6.95 10.38 9.16
CA GLN A 28 -6.47 11.08 10.34
C GLN A 28 -6.02 12.50 9.98
N GLU A 29 -6.24 13.49 10.85
CA GLU A 29 -5.66 14.83 10.68
C GLU A 29 -4.12 14.80 10.75
N THR A 30 -3.57 13.86 11.52
CA THR A 30 -2.13 13.61 11.63
C THR A 30 -1.91 12.12 11.83
N VAL A 31 -0.99 11.54 11.06
CA VAL A 31 -0.67 10.10 11.13
C VAL A 31 -0.03 9.76 12.48
N PRO A 32 -0.67 8.90 13.31
CA PRO A 32 -0.12 8.51 14.61
C PRO A 32 1.21 7.77 14.47
N GLU A 33 2.14 7.96 15.41
CA GLU A 33 3.43 7.26 15.42
C GLU A 33 3.26 5.75 15.40
N THR A 34 2.32 5.20 16.19
CA THR A 34 2.02 3.76 16.21
C THR A 34 1.65 3.21 14.85
N LEU A 35 0.95 4.00 14.02
CA LEU A 35 0.59 3.58 12.67
C LEU A 35 1.80 3.59 11.73
N LYS A 36 2.68 4.58 11.87
CA LYS A 36 3.97 4.63 11.13
C LYS A 36 4.86 3.44 11.51
N ASP A 37 4.94 3.11 12.80
CA ASP A 37 5.70 1.95 13.28
C ASP A 37 5.14 0.65 12.69
N HIS A 38 3.82 0.50 12.67
CA HIS A 38 3.18 -0.66 12.05
C HIS A 38 3.44 -0.76 10.54
N TYR A 39 3.47 0.38 9.84
CA TYR A 39 3.84 0.42 8.42
C TYR A 39 5.31 0.05 8.22
N ALA A 40 6.22 0.58 9.05
CA ALA A 40 7.66 0.32 9.00
C ALA A 40 8.04 -1.15 9.27
N LEU A 41 7.16 -1.91 9.92
CA LEU A 41 7.32 -3.35 10.12
C LEU A 41 7.02 -4.18 8.87
N LEU A 42 6.49 -3.58 7.80
CA LEU A 42 6.34 -4.25 6.52
C LEU A 42 7.70 -4.63 5.96
N LYS A 43 7.80 -5.84 5.40
CA LYS A 43 9.04 -6.32 4.81
C LYS A 43 9.44 -5.57 3.54
N HIS A 44 8.43 -5.11 2.79
CA HIS A 44 8.58 -4.36 1.56
C HIS A 44 7.64 -3.16 1.59
N HIS A 45 8.13 -2.01 1.13
CA HIS A 45 7.47 -0.70 1.22
C HIS A 45 6.99 -0.21 -0.15
N ALA A 46 6.13 0.80 -0.14
CA ALA A 46 5.51 1.32 -1.36
C ALA A 46 6.53 1.89 -2.37
N GLN A 47 7.65 2.44 -1.90
CA GLN A 47 8.76 2.93 -2.74
C GLN A 47 9.41 1.85 -3.62
N GLU A 48 9.27 0.56 -3.27
CA GLU A 48 9.80 -0.54 -4.08
C GLU A 48 8.89 -0.87 -5.29
N CYS A 49 7.72 -0.22 -5.39
CA CYS A 49 6.80 -0.41 -6.51
C CYS A 49 7.46 -0.02 -7.83
N VAL A 50 7.50 -0.96 -8.77
CA VAL A 50 8.04 -0.76 -10.13
C VAL A 50 6.94 -0.49 -11.17
N GLU A 51 5.75 -0.14 -10.72
CA GLU A 51 4.62 0.25 -11.58
C GLU A 51 4.22 -0.78 -12.64
N CYS A 52 4.48 -2.07 -12.39
CA CYS A 52 4.25 -3.13 -13.39
C CYS A 52 2.77 -3.40 -13.73
N GLY A 53 1.84 -2.90 -12.92
CA GLY A 53 0.39 -3.03 -13.12
C GLY A 53 -0.21 -4.43 -12.92
N SER A 54 0.56 -5.44 -12.50
CA SER A 54 0.06 -6.80 -12.29
C SER A 54 -1.06 -6.86 -11.24
N CYS A 55 -0.92 -6.11 -10.14
CA CYS A 55 -1.91 -6.02 -9.08
C CYS A 55 -3.26 -5.46 -9.54
N MET A 56 -3.25 -4.51 -10.48
CA MET A 56 -4.46 -3.90 -11.03
C MET A 56 -5.21 -4.86 -11.95
N LYS A 57 -4.48 -5.65 -12.76
CA LYS A 57 -5.09 -6.68 -13.62
C LYS A 57 -5.82 -7.76 -12.82
N ASN A 58 -5.33 -8.07 -11.62
CA ASN A 58 -5.96 -9.04 -10.74
C ASN A 58 -7.14 -8.43 -9.93
N CYS A 59 -7.30 -7.11 -9.93
CA CYS A 59 -8.28 -6.43 -9.10
C CYS A 59 -9.66 -6.45 -9.78
N PRO A 60 -10.66 -7.18 -9.25
CA PRO A 60 -12.00 -7.21 -9.84
C PRO A 60 -12.77 -5.90 -9.67
N PHE A 61 -12.24 -4.97 -8.87
CA PHE A 61 -12.87 -3.69 -8.53
C PHE A 61 -12.21 -2.49 -9.24
N GLY A 62 -11.15 -2.72 -10.04
CA GLY A 62 -10.47 -1.63 -10.75
C GLY A 62 -9.79 -0.59 -9.85
N VAL A 63 -9.37 -0.99 -8.64
CA VAL A 63 -8.63 -0.10 -7.72
C VAL A 63 -7.29 0.29 -8.33
N ASP A 64 -6.97 1.59 -8.31
CA ASP A 64 -5.66 2.12 -8.69
C ASP A 64 -4.62 1.84 -7.60
N ILE A 65 -3.97 0.68 -7.71
CA ILE A 65 -2.95 0.25 -6.75
C ILE A 65 -1.67 1.07 -6.89
N ILE A 66 -1.32 1.51 -8.10
CA ILE A 66 -0.07 2.26 -8.32
C ILE A 66 -0.19 3.65 -7.71
N GLY A 67 -1.32 4.34 -7.94
CA GLY A 67 -1.60 5.63 -7.30
C GLY A 67 -1.52 5.54 -5.78
N LYS A 68 -2.12 4.49 -5.19
CA LYS A 68 -2.01 4.23 -3.75
C LYS A 68 -0.58 4.01 -3.25
N MET A 69 0.30 3.39 -4.05
CA MET A 69 1.71 3.25 -3.67
C MET A 69 2.38 4.63 -3.60
N MET A 70 2.12 5.50 -4.57
CA MET A 70 2.64 6.87 -4.57
C MET A 70 2.14 7.67 -3.37
N GLU A 71 0.83 7.61 -3.08
CA GLU A 71 0.24 8.27 -1.91
C GLU A 71 0.91 7.83 -0.60
N ALA A 72 1.24 6.54 -0.47
CA ALA A 72 1.92 6.07 0.73
C ALA A 72 3.39 6.48 0.81
N VAL A 73 4.10 6.60 -0.32
CA VAL A 73 5.46 7.17 -0.34
C VAL A 73 5.42 8.60 0.20
N GLU A 74 4.44 9.40 -0.26
CA GLU A 74 4.26 10.78 0.21
C GLU A 74 3.89 10.84 1.71
N LEU A 75 2.98 9.95 2.15
CA LEU A 75 2.43 9.99 3.51
C LEU A 75 3.37 9.42 4.57
N PHE A 76 4.09 8.34 4.26
CA PHE A 76 4.99 7.67 5.19
C PHE A 76 6.46 8.10 5.03
N GLY A 77 6.81 8.81 3.95
CA GLY A 77 8.15 9.34 3.72
C GLY A 77 9.20 8.25 3.50
N CYS A 78 8.80 7.13 2.88
CA CYS A 78 9.69 6.01 2.59
C CYS A 78 10.45 6.19 1.29
#